data_AF-A0A2E2V858-F1
#
_entry.id   AF-A0A2E2V858-F1
#
_cell.length_a   1.000
_cell.length_b   1.000
_cell.length_c   1.000
_cell.angle_alpha   90.00
_cell.angle_beta   90.00
_cell.angle_gamma   90.00
#
_symmetry.space_group_name_H-M   'P 1'
#
loop_
_entity.id
_entity.type
_entity.pdbx_description
1 polymer ?
#
loop_
_entity_poly.entity_id
_entity_poly.type
_entity_poly.pdbx_seq_one_letter_code
_entity_poly.pdbx_strand_id
1 'polypeptide(L)'
;MRVIKTSIITGNTASMDLDITEVQLVAWRQGGLIQDVMPHLSADEREFLISGVTPAEWDEHMRDWDEWATQPTITKEYENDCNAA
;
A
#
# COMPACT_ATOMS: atom_id res chain seq x y z
N MET A 1 -6.77 9.75 18.47
CA MET A 1 -6.73 11.08 17.82
C MET A 1 -7.30 10.95 16.41
N ARG A 2 -8.21 11.85 16.01
CA ARG A 2 -8.80 11.83 14.67
C ARG A 2 -7.87 12.49 13.65
N VAL A 3 -7.45 11.74 12.64
CA VAL A 3 -6.59 12.22 11.55
C VAL A 3 -7.41 12.31 10.27
N ILE A 4 -7.28 13.42 9.54
CA ILE A 4 -7.92 13.65 8.25
C ILE A 4 -6.82 13.76 7.20
N LYS A 5 -6.93 12.98 6.13
CA LYS A 5 -5.94 12.89 5.06
C LYS A 5 -6.61 12.79 3.70
N THR A 6 -5.93 13.33 2.70
CA THR A 6 -6.28 13.17 1.29
C THR A 6 -5.38 12.10 0.70
N SER A 7 -5.98 11.05 0.15
CA SER A 7 -5.29 9.94 -0.52
C SER A 7 -4.48 10.47 -1.70
N ILE A 8 -3.20 10.09 -1.77
CA ILE A 8 -2.34 10.44 -2.91
C ILE A 8 -2.71 9.71 -4.20
N ILE A 9 -3.46 8.61 -4.11
CA ILE A 9 -3.85 7.78 -5.26
C ILE A 9 -5.14 8.33 -5.88
N THR A 10 -6.18 8.49 -5.06
CA THR A 10 -7.52 8.82 -5.55
C THR A 10 -7.89 10.30 -5.41
N GLY A 11 -7.17 11.04 -4.56
CA GLY A 11 -7.55 12.41 -4.17
C GLY A 11 -8.74 12.48 -3.20
N ASN A 12 -9.29 11.34 -2.76
CA ASN A 12 -10.39 11.31 -1.80
C ASN A 12 -9.90 11.70 -0.40
N THR A 13 -10.74 12.45 0.34
CA THR A 13 -10.46 12.80 1.73
C THR A 13 -11.18 11.85 2.66
N ALA A 14 -10.42 11.21 3.55
CA ALA A 14 -10.92 10.29 4.55
C ALA A 14 -10.44 10.68 5.96
N SER A 15 -11.09 10.13 6.97
CA SER A 15 -10.72 10.32 8.36
C SER A 15 -10.61 8.99 9.10
N MET A 16 -9.59 8.84 9.93
CA MET A 16 -9.34 7.65 10.73
C MET A 16 -9.02 8.05 12.17
N ASP A 17 -9.58 7.32 13.13
CA ASP A 17 -9.22 7.46 14.55
C ASP A 17 -8.02 6.57 14.85
N LEU A 18 -6.87 7.18 15.13
CA LEU A 18 -5.62 6.50 15.39
C LEU A 18 -5.21 6.62 16.86
N ASP A 19 -4.74 5.54 17.46
CA ASP A 19 -4.18 5.55 18.80
C ASP A 19 -2.77 6.17 18.80
N ILE A 20 -2.67 7.49 18.64
CA ILE A 20 -1.39 8.21 18.58
C ILE A 20 -1.43 9.48 19.42
N THR A 21 -0.25 9.86 19.91
CA THR A 21 -0.01 11.06 20.70
C THR A 21 0.63 12.17 19.87
N GLU A 22 0.50 13.42 20.33
CA GLU A 22 1.17 14.57 19.69
C GLU A 22 2.70 14.42 19.69
N VAL A 23 3.27 13.87 20.76
CA VAL A 23 4.73 13.64 20.87
C VAL A 23 5.21 12.68 19.78
N GLN A 24 4.46 11.61 19.50
CA GLN A 24 4.78 10.68 18.41
C GLN A 24 4.69 11.37 17.05
N LEU A 25 3.69 12.21 16.82
CA LEU A 25 3.62 12.99 15.58
C LEU A 25 4.82 13.93 15.41
N VAL A 26 5.23 14.60 16.49
CA VAL A 26 6.40 15.50 16.46
C VAL A 26 7.68 14.71 16.15
N ALA A 27 7.90 13.58 16.83
CA ALA A 27 9.08 12.75 16.60
C ALA A 27 9.14 12.21 15.16
N TRP A 28 8.00 11.78 14.61
CA TRP A 28 7.91 11.36 13.20
C TRP A 28 8.20 12.53 12.24
N ARG A 29 7.61 13.71 12.48
CA ARG A 29 7.87 14.92 11.67
C ARG A 29 9.31 15.42 11.75
N GLN A 30 10.03 15.09 12.82
CA GLN A 30 11.46 15.39 12.98
C GLN A 30 12.38 14.37 12.29
N GLY A 31 11.82 13.36 11.60
CA GLY A 31 12.57 12.38 10.82
C GLY A 31 12.70 11.00 11.49
N GLY A 32 12.04 10.76 12.62
CA GLY A 32 11.94 9.40 13.18
C GLY A 32 11.21 8.46 12.22
N LEU A 33 11.60 7.18 12.19
CA LEU A 33 10.91 6.18 11.39
C LEU A 33 9.55 5.84 12.01
N ILE A 34 8.50 5.77 11.20
CA ILE A 34 7.13 5.59 11.69
C ILE A 34 6.94 4.25 12.42
N GLN A 35 7.63 3.19 11.99
CA GLN A 35 7.61 1.90 12.68
C GLN A 35 8.30 1.93 14.06
N ASP A 36 9.24 2.86 14.28
CA ASP A 36 9.95 2.98 15.56
C ASP A 36 9.17 3.89 16.52
N VAL A 37 8.58 4.97 15.99
CA VAL A 37 7.84 5.97 16.78
C VAL A 37 6.42 5.49 17.11
N MET A 38 5.80 4.71 16.22
CA MET A 38 4.43 4.21 16.35
C MET A 38 4.37 2.69 16.04
N PRO A 39 5.11 1.86 16.80
CA PRO A 39 5.25 0.42 16.53
C PRO A 39 3.95 -0.37 16.73
N HIS A 40 3.04 0.16 17.54
CA HIS A 40 1.76 -0.47 17.87
C HIS A 40 0.70 -0.26 16.77
N LEU A 41 0.93 0.67 15.83
CA LEU A 41 0.06 0.83 14.67
C LEU A 41 0.26 -0.31 13.67
N SER A 42 -0.85 -0.80 13.14
CA SER A 42 -0.88 -1.73 12.01
C SER A 42 -0.23 -1.12 10.76
N ALA A 43 0.08 -1.97 9.78
CA ALA A 43 0.63 -1.52 8.50
C ALA A 43 -0.32 -0.51 7.82
N ASP A 44 -1.61 -0.82 7.82
CA ASP A 44 -2.66 0.00 7.22
C ASP A 44 -2.82 1.37 7.89
N GLU A 45 -2.78 1.42 9.23
CA GLU A 45 -2.85 2.68 9.97
C GLU A 45 -1.64 3.56 9.71
N ARG A 46 -0.45 2.95 9.60
CA ARG A 46 0.78 3.67 9.21
C ARG A 46 0.67 4.18 7.79
N GLU A 47 0.18 3.37 6.86
CA GLU A 47 -0.01 3.77 5.48
C GLU A 47 -0.98 4.96 5.37
N PHE A 48 -2.13 4.89 6.04
CA PHE A 48 -3.08 5.99 6.09
C PHE A 48 -2.43 7.28 6.64
N LEU A 49 -1.61 7.18 7.70
CA LEU A 49 -0.92 8.32 8.26
C LEU A 49 0.14 8.92 7.32
N ILE A 50 0.79 8.08 6.50
CA ILE A 50 1.80 8.50 5.52
C ILE A 50 1.12 9.14 4.31
N SER A 51 0.31 8.38 3.59
CA SER A 51 -0.16 8.67 2.23
C SER A 51 -1.63 9.07 2.15
N GLY A 52 -2.40 8.85 3.23
CA GLY A 52 -3.85 9.05 3.22
C GLY A 52 -4.61 7.93 2.51
N VAL A 53 -3.94 6.89 2.04
CA VAL A 53 -4.56 5.73 1.40
C VAL A 53 -5.21 4.86 2.46
N THR A 54 -6.48 4.55 2.28
CA THR A 54 -7.24 3.64 3.15
C THR A 54 -7.02 2.17 2.76
N PRO A 55 -7.29 1.21 3.66
CA PRO A 55 -7.21 -0.22 3.34
C PRO A 55 -8.03 -0.59 2.10
N ALA A 56 -9.24 -0.02 1.98
CA ALA A 56 -10.12 -0.27 0.85
C ALA A 56 -9.53 0.23 -0.48
N GLU A 57 -8.93 1.43 -0.50
CA GLU A 57 -8.25 1.95 -1.68
C GLU A 57 -7.01 1.15 -2.04
N TRP A 58 -6.27 0.67 -1.04
CA TRP A 58 -5.13 -0.20 -1.25
C TRP A 58 -5.55 -1.52 -1.91
N ASP A 59 -6.59 -2.16 -1.38
CA ASP A 59 -7.12 -3.41 -1.94
C ASP A 59 -7.66 -3.24 -3.36
N GLU A 60 -8.25 -2.08 -3.67
CA GLU A 60 -8.81 -1.78 -4.99
C GLU A 60 -7.73 -1.47 -6.03
N HIS A 61 -6.67 -0.73 -5.67
CA HIS A 61 -5.71 -0.19 -6.63
C HIS A 61 -4.33 -0.86 -6.64
N MET A 62 -3.94 -1.56 -5.57
CA MET A 62 -2.61 -2.13 -5.41
C MET A 62 -2.61 -3.66 -5.35
N ARG A 63 -3.77 -4.29 -5.13
CA ARG A 63 -3.87 -5.75 -5.07
C ARG A 63 -3.95 -6.37 -6.47
N ASP A 64 -2.93 -6.13 -7.29
CA ASP A 64 -2.77 -6.70 -8.63
C ASP A 64 -1.93 -7.99 -8.63
N TRP A 65 -1.79 -8.63 -7.45
CA TRP A 65 -0.98 -9.83 -7.26
C TRP A 65 -1.63 -11.12 -7.81
N ASP A 66 -2.91 -11.09 -8.18
CA ASP A 66 -3.62 -12.27 -8.71
C ASP A 66 -3.63 -12.36 -10.25
N GLU A 67 -3.14 -11.37 -11.00
CA GLU A 67 -3.19 -11.40 -12.48
C GLU A 67 -2.14 -12.34 -13.13
N TRP A 68 -1.05 -12.69 -12.44
CA TRP A 68 -0.11 -13.71 -12.94
C TRP A 68 -0.62 -15.15 -12.77
N ALA A 69 -1.63 -15.36 -11.90
CA ALA A 69 -2.30 -16.65 -11.73
C ALA A 69 -3.43 -16.88 -12.75
N THR A 70 -3.76 -15.86 -13.55
CA THR A 70 -4.77 -15.91 -14.63
C THR A 70 -4.19 -15.61 -16.01
N GLN A 71 -2.87 -15.77 -16.21
CA GLN A 71 -2.38 -15.83 -17.58
C GLN A 71 -3.06 -17.02 -18.28
N PRO A 72 -3.65 -16.86 -19.47
CA PRO A 72 -4.01 -18.01 -20.28
C PRO A 72 -2.72 -18.81 -20.43
N THR A 73 -2.71 -20.05 -19.92
CA THR A 73 -1.57 -20.95 -20.08
C THR A 73 -1.25 -20.96 -21.56
N ILE A 74 -0.06 -20.46 -21.94
CA ILE A 74 0.44 -20.55 -23.31
C ILE A 74 0.41 -22.04 -23.66
N THR A 75 -0.62 -22.47 -24.36
CA THR A 75 -0.76 -23.85 -24.79
C THR A 75 0.16 -23.99 -25.98
N LYS A 76 1.36 -24.52 -25.72
CA LYS A 76 2.22 -25.23 -26.67
C LYS A 76 2.31 -24.61 -28.07
N GLU A 77 3.13 -23.58 -28.24
CA GLU A 77 3.69 -23.28 -29.57
C GLU A 77 5.07 -22.60 -29.45
N TYR A 78 5.94 -23.14 -28.59
CA TYR A 78 7.37 -22.83 -28.59
C TYR A 78 8.16 -24.13 -28.74
N GLU A 79 7.92 -24.86 -29.83
CA GLU A 79 8.67 -26.10 -30.10
C GLU A 79 9.34 -26.16 -31.48
N ASN A 80 9.50 -25.06 -32.26
CA ASN A 80 10.10 -25.26 -33.60
C ASN A 80 11.10 -24.25 -34.20
N ASP A 81 11.58 -23.22 -33.50
CA ASP A 81 12.45 -22.24 -34.18
C ASP A 81 13.97 -22.44 -34.00
N CYS A 82 14.42 -23.58 -33.46
CA CYS A 82 15.86 -23.89 -33.33
C CYS A 82 16.40 -25.01 -34.25
N ASN A 83 15.63 -25.52 -35.21
CA ASN A 83 16.11 -26.55 -36.16
C ASN A 83 15.85 -26.20 -37.64
N ALA A 84 15.98 -24.93 -38.02
CA ALA A 84 16.24 -24.56 -39.41
C ALA A 84 17.76 -24.42 -39.61
N ALA A 85 18.42 -25.57 -39.72
CA ALA A 85 19.77 -25.72 -40.27
C ALA A 85 19.74 -25.60 -41.80
#